data_AF-A0AAD7S3I6-F1
#
_entry.id   AF-A0AAD7S3I6-F1
#
_cell.length_a   1.000
_cell.length_b   1.000
_cell.length_c   1.000
_cell.angle_alpha   90.00
_cell.angle_beta   90.00
_cell.angle_gamma   90.00
#
_symmetry.space_group_name_H-M   'P 1'
#
loop_
_entity.id
_entity.type
_entity.pdbx_description
1 polymer ?
#
loop_
_entity_poly.entity_id
_entity_poly.type
_entity_poly.pdbx_seq_one_letter_code
_entity_poly.pdbx_strand_id
1 'polypeptide(L)'
;MIQGSFSRLRLALENILPADSTERFRYQVLCDHLKFEEALLIADSYSNSPCPYSDTMASLIQTYGQPHQLSLQRIAELMEEPTIRSGDTAGFRKFALRVRALVGMLEQLGEDGRIELRCGSHVARLLRKLPQDLRATFRRYLYSRRDGVPSLMDFAEWFGV
;
A
#
# COMPACT_ATOMS: atom_id res chain seq x y z
N MET A 1 -4.59 -5.20 -12.76
CA MET A 1 -3.44 -5.07 -11.84
C MET A 1 -3.95 -4.37 -10.59
N ILE A 2 -3.54 -4.88 -9.42
CA ILE A 2 -3.96 -4.41 -8.08
C ILE A 2 -3.57 -2.95 -7.89
N GLN A 3 -4.41 -2.15 -7.20
CA GLN A 3 -4.38 -0.70 -6.98
C GLN A 3 -3.06 -0.06 -6.46
N GLY A 4 -1.93 -0.77 -6.40
CA GLY A 4 -0.59 -0.21 -6.15
C GLY A 4 0.10 0.45 -7.35
N SER A 5 -0.62 0.77 -8.44
CA SER A 5 -0.04 1.38 -9.66
C SER A 5 -0.27 2.89 -9.75
N PHE A 6 -1.42 3.39 -9.27
CA PHE A 6 -1.80 4.79 -9.48
C PHE A 6 -0.95 5.77 -8.65
N SER A 7 -0.68 5.46 -7.39
CA SER A 7 0.19 6.29 -6.54
C SER A 7 1.59 6.47 -7.11
N ARG A 8 2.17 5.40 -7.68
CA ARG A 8 3.47 5.42 -8.36
C ARG A 8 3.43 6.22 -9.66
N LEU A 9 2.36 6.06 -10.44
CA LEU A 9 2.16 6.84 -11.65
C LEU A 9 2.06 8.34 -11.32
N ARG A 10 1.22 8.71 -10.35
CA ARG A 10 1.05 10.11 -9.92
C ARG A 10 2.37 10.72 -9.47
N LEU A 11 3.11 10.03 -8.61
CA LEU A 11 4.43 10.49 -8.16
C LEU A 11 5.42 10.64 -9.32
N ALA A 12 5.42 9.71 -10.29
CA ALA A 12 6.27 9.82 -11.46
C ALA A 12 5.89 11.06 -12.29
N LEU A 13 4.61 11.27 -12.56
CA LEU A 13 4.09 12.42 -13.32
C LEU A 13 4.43 13.75 -12.64
N GLU A 14 4.26 13.84 -11.32
CA GLU A 14 4.62 15.03 -10.52
C GLU A 14 6.11 15.40 -10.64
N ASN A 15 7.00 14.41 -10.85
CA ASN A 15 8.44 14.64 -10.96
C ASN A 15 8.92 14.86 -12.40
N ILE A 16 8.25 14.31 -13.40
CA ILE A 16 8.70 14.39 -14.81
C ILE A 16 8.02 15.51 -15.59
N LEU A 17 6.82 15.95 -15.19
CA LEU A 17 6.10 17.00 -15.91
C LEU A 17 6.60 18.38 -15.49
N PRO A 18 7.08 19.21 -16.43
CA PRO A 18 7.47 20.59 -16.12
C PRO A 18 6.32 21.40 -15.57
N ALA A 19 6.59 22.33 -14.65
CA ALA A 19 5.57 23.16 -14.01
C ALA A 19 4.83 24.08 -15.00
N ASP A 20 5.47 24.43 -16.11
CA ASP A 20 4.99 25.32 -17.18
C ASP A 20 4.38 24.57 -18.39
N SER A 21 4.36 23.23 -18.37
CA SER A 21 3.80 22.46 -19.48
C SER A 21 2.28 22.63 -19.58
N THR A 22 1.75 22.67 -20.80
CA THR A 22 0.31 22.88 -21.05
C THR A 22 -0.56 21.71 -20.56
N GLU A 23 -1.83 21.99 -20.23
CA GLU A 23 -2.80 20.96 -19.83
C GLU A 23 -2.94 19.84 -20.86
N ARG A 24 -2.97 20.16 -22.16
CA ARG A 24 -3.09 19.16 -23.22
C ARG A 24 -1.87 18.25 -23.31
N PHE A 25 -0.66 18.81 -23.14
CA PHE A 25 0.56 18.00 -23.11
C PHE A 25 0.55 17.03 -21.91
N ARG A 26 0.23 17.54 -20.71
CA ARG A 26 0.14 16.70 -19.51
C ARG A 26 -0.93 15.62 -19.64
N TYR A 27 -2.07 15.96 -20.26
CA TYR A 27 -3.17 15.03 -20.51
C TYR A 27 -2.74 13.90 -21.46
N GLN A 28 -2.04 14.21 -22.55
CA GLN A 28 -1.52 13.20 -23.46
C GLN A 28 -0.56 12.25 -22.75
N VAL A 29 0.40 12.79 -21.98
CA VAL A 29 1.34 11.98 -21.20
C VAL A 29 0.59 11.08 -20.21
N LEU A 30 -0.41 11.61 -19.51
CA LEU A 30 -1.26 10.81 -18.62
C LEU A 30 -1.91 9.64 -19.36
N CYS A 31 -2.60 9.91 -20.48
CA CYS A 31 -3.29 8.89 -21.27
C CYS A 31 -2.34 7.78 -21.78
N ASP A 32 -1.12 8.14 -22.22
CA ASP A 32 -0.12 7.16 -22.67
C ASP A 32 0.29 6.18 -21.56
N HIS A 33 0.19 6.60 -20.30
CA HIS A 33 0.50 5.80 -19.12
C HIS A 33 -0.70 5.06 -18.51
N LEU A 34 -1.94 5.41 -18.87
CA LEU A 34 -3.12 4.65 -18.44
C LEU A 34 -3.19 3.31 -19.19
N LYS A 35 -3.26 2.21 -18.44
CA LYS A 35 -3.28 0.84 -19.00
C LYS A 35 -4.59 0.10 -18.78
N PHE A 36 -5.54 0.73 -18.10
CA PHE A 36 -6.84 0.14 -17.77
C PHE A 36 -7.93 0.81 -18.57
N GLU A 37 -8.86 0.01 -19.08
CA GLU A 37 -10.01 0.49 -19.84
C GLU A 37 -10.84 1.46 -19.00
N GLU A 38 -11.10 1.17 -17.73
CA GLU A 38 -11.88 2.05 -16.85
C GLU A 38 -11.19 3.40 -16.61
N ALA A 39 -9.86 3.40 -16.48
CA ALA A 39 -9.09 4.63 -16.32
C ALA A 39 -9.07 5.46 -17.62
N LEU A 40 -9.01 4.79 -18.78
CA LEU A 40 -9.11 5.44 -20.09
C LEU A 40 -10.51 6.02 -20.31
N LEU A 41 -11.57 5.31 -19.92
CA LEU A 41 -12.96 5.82 -19.98
C LEU A 41 -13.14 7.07 -19.13
N ILE A 42 -12.52 7.11 -17.93
CA ILE A 42 -12.48 8.33 -17.11
C ILE A 42 -11.79 9.45 -17.88
N ALA A 43 -10.61 9.21 -18.46
CA ALA A 43 -9.89 10.21 -19.23
C ALA A 43 -10.69 10.73 -20.44
N ASP A 44 -11.33 9.84 -21.20
CA ASP A 44 -12.12 10.18 -22.38
C ASP A 44 -13.29 11.11 -22.05
N SER A 45 -13.90 10.95 -20.86
CA SER A 45 -15.01 11.81 -20.39
C SER A 45 -14.60 13.28 -20.21
N TYR A 46 -13.31 13.56 -20.02
CA TYR A 46 -12.76 14.91 -19.84
C TYR A 46 -11.97 15.40 -21.06
N SER A 47 -11.93 14.66 -22.17
CA SER A 47 -11.13 15.00 -23.35
C SER A 47 -11.47 16.39 -23.95
N ASN A 48 -12.72 16.83 -23.77
CA ASN A 48 -13.21 18.16 -24.19
C ASN A 48 -13.28 19.19 -23.05
N SER A 49 -12.76 18.87 -21.85
CA SER A 49 -12.70 19.82 -20.74
C SER A 49 -11.78 21.02 -21.07
N PRO A 50 -12.04 22.21 -20.51
CA PRO A 50 -11.07 23.30 -20.48
C PRO A 50 -9.71 22.92 -19.83
N CYS A 51 -9.74 22.00 -18.85
CA CYS A 51 -8.59 21.56 -18.06
C CYS A 51 -8.52 20.01 -18.04
N PRO A 52 -8.26 19.35 -19.20
CA PRO A 52 -8.45 17.91 -19.36
C PRO A 52 -7.54 17.07 -18.46
N TYR A 53 -6.29 17.51 -18.23
CA TYR A 53 -5.37 16.81 -17.33
C TYR A 53 -5.84 16.93 -15.88
N SER A 54 -6.09 18.15 -15.42
CA SER A 54 -6.45 18.42 -14.02
C SER A 54 -7.74 17.70 -13.63
N ASP A 55 -8.78 17.77 -14.47
CA ASP A 55 -10.06 17.13 -14.18
C ASP A 55 -9.97 15.60 -14.21
N THR A 56 -9.24 15.04 -15.19
CA THR A 56 -8.98 13.60 -15.25
C THR A 56 -8.19 13.14 -14.03
N MET A 57 -7.11 13.84 -13.67
CA MET A 57 -6.28 13.50 -12.52
C MET A 57 -7.08 13.55 -11.21
N ALA A 58 -7.94 14.56 -11.04
CA ALA A 58 -8.82 14.66 -9.88
C ALA A 58 -9.79 13.46 -9.79
N SER A 59 -10.40 13.07 -10.91
CA SER A 59 -11.28 11.90 -10.97
C SER A 59 -10.53 10.60 -10.68
N LEU A 60 -9.35 10.41 -11.28
CA LEU A 60 -8.49 9.25 -10.99
C LEU A 60 -8.03 9.20 -9.54
N ILE A 61 -7.73 10.34 -8.90
CA ILE A 61 -7.44 10.41 -7.46
C ILE A 61 -8.66 9.99 -6.64
N GLN A 62 -9.86 10.43 -7.02
CA GLN A 62 -11.07 10.04 -6.31
C GLN A 62 -11.33 8.53 -6.42
N THR A 63 -11.11 7.93 -7.59
CA THR A 63 -11.38 6.51 -7.87
C THR A 63 -10.28 5.57 -7.39
N TYR A 64 -9.01 5.94 -7.57
CA TYR A 64 -7.84 5.07 -7.36
C TYR A 64 -6.84 5.62 -6.32
N GLY A 65 -7.00 6.87 -5.92
CA GLY A 65 -6.12 7.54 -4.95
C GLY A 65 -6.53 7.35 -3.50
N GLN A 66 -7.61 6.62 -3.19
CA GLN A 66 -8.14 6.38 -1.84
C GLN A 66 -7.15 5.55 -1.00
N PRO A 67 -6.25 6.18 -0.24
CA PRO A 67 -5.10 5.47 0.32
C PRO A 67 -5.53 4.64 1.54
N HIS A 68 -6.61 5.05 2.23
CA HIS A 68 -7.21 4.27 3.32
C HIS A 68 -7.92 3.01 2.80
N GLN A 69 -8.71 3.09 1.73
CA GLN A 69 -9.33 1.89 1.16
C GLN A 69 -8.28 0.91 0.63
N LEU A 70 -7.22 1.44 0.00
CA LEU A 70 -6.08 0.66 -0.42
C LEU A 70 -5.39 -0.03 0.77
N SER A 71 -5.17 0.66 1.88
CA SER A 71 -4.53 0.06 3.05
C SER A 71 -5.38 -1.06 3.66
N LEU A 72 -6.71 -0.87 3.75
CA LEU A 72 -7.65 -1.91 4.20
C LEU A 72 -7.64 -3.13 3.26
N GLN A 73 -7.62 -2.91 1.94
CA GLN A 73 -7.49 -3.98 0.96
C GLN A 73 -6.17 -4.74 1.15
N ARG A 74 -5.07 -4.03 1.39
CA ARG A 74 -3.74 -4.64 1.60
C ARG A 74 -3.65 -5.42 2.90
N ILE A 75 -4.31 -4.96 3.95
CA ILE A 75 -4.50 -5.74 5.18
C ILE A 75 -5.23 -7.04 4.81
N ALA A 76 -6.39 -6.97 4.16
CA ALA A 76 -7.17 -8.14 3.78
C ALA A 76 -6.38 -9.13 2.91
N GLU A 77 -5.72 -8.65 1.84
CA GLU A 77 -4.87 -9.48 0.98
C GLU A 77 -3.78 -10.21 1.78
N LEU A 78 -3.09 -9.50 2.68
CA LEU A 78 -2.07 -10.09 3.54
C LEU A 78 -2.66 -11.13 4.51
N MET A 79 -3.90 -10.93 4.97
CA MET A 79 -4.61 -11.89 5.82
C MET A 79 -5.10 -13.14 5.07
N GLU A 80 -5.32 -13.07 3.76
CA GLU A 80 -5.75 -14.20 2.93
C GLU A 80 -4.58 -15.04 2.39
N GLU A 81 -3.33 -14.58 2.57
CA GLU A 81 -2.15 -15.34 2.12
C GLU A 81 -2.02 -16.73 2.76
N PRO A 82 -1.43 -17.71 2.07
CA PRO A 82 -1.16 -19.01 2.68
C PRO A 82 -0.22 -18.88 3.88
N THR A 83 -0.31 -19.84 4.81
CA THR A 83 0.61 -19.91 5.94
C THR A 83 2.02 -20.24 5.47
N ILE A 84 3.02 -19.69 6.16
CA ILE A 84 4.43 -19.92 5.89
C ILE A 84 4.82 -21.27 6.49
N ARG A 85 5.45 -22.11 5.66
CA ARG A 85 5.90 -23.44 6.09
C ARG A 85 7.25 -23.34 6.81
N SER A 86 7.53 -24.28 7.71
CA SER A 86 8.86 -24.40 8.32
C SER A 86 9.91 -24.64 7.23
N GLY A 87 10.99 -23.86 7.25
CA GLY A 87 12.04 -23.87 6.23
C GLY A 87 11.75 -23.04 4.97
N ASP A 88 10.55 -22.46 4.81
CA ASP A 88 10.21 -21.58 3.69
C ASP A 88 10.79 -20.17 3.87
N THR A 89 12.09 -20.04 3.64
CA THR A 89 12.83 -18.78 3.78
C THR A 89 12.39 -17.73 2.76
N ALA A 90 12.02 -18.16 1.54
CA ALA A 90 11.57 -17.26 0.47
C ALA A 90 10.18 -16.69 0.79
N GLY A 91 9.24 -17.54 1.22
CA GLY A 91 7.91 -17.13 1.66
C GLY A 91 7.98 -16.21 2.88
N PHE A 92 8.82 -16.54 3.86
CA PHE A 92 9.09 -15.68 5.01
C PHE A 92 9.59 -14.29 4.62
N ARG A 93 10.61 -14.21 3.75
CA ARG A 93 11.16 -12.93 3.30
C ARG A 93 10.13 -12.10 2.53
N LYS A 94 9.34 -12.73 1.66
CA LYS A 94 8.27 -12.06 0.91
C LYS A 94 7.18 -11.53 1.85
N PHE A 95 6.78 -12.32 2.84
CA PHE A 95 5.81 -11.93 3.86
C PHE A 95 6.30 -10.73 4.67
N ALA A 96 7.56 -10.75 5.14
CA ALA A 96 8.18 -9.64 5.85
C ALA A 96 8.17 -8.34 5.02
N LEU A 97 8.52 -8.41 3.72
CA LEU A 97 8.47 -7.27 2.81
C LEU A 97 7.05 -6.71 2.64
N ARG A 98 6.03 -7.57 2.61
CA ARG A 98 4.63 -7.16 2.50
C ARG A 98 4.13 -6.49 3.78
N VAL A 99 4.48 -7.03 4.95
CA VAL A 99 4.20 -6.39 6.25
C VAL A 99 4.84 -5.01 6.30
N ARG A 100 6.12 -4.89 5.92
CA ARG A 100 6.82 -3.59 5.93
C ARG A 100 6.19 -2.58 4.97
N ALA A 101 5.85 -3.00 3.76
CA ALA A 101 5.17 -2.13 2.79
C ALA A 101 3.80 -1.66 3.33
N LEU A 102 3.05 -2.55 4.00
CA LEU A 102 1.80 -2.21 4.65
C LEU A 102 1.99 -1.19 5.77
N VAL A 103 2.98 -1.38 6.65
CA VAL A 103 3.29 -0.42 7.71
C VAL A 103 3.61 0.97 7.13
N GLY A 104 4.49 1.04 6.13
CA GLY A 104 4.81 2.33 5.49
C GLY A 104 3.61 3.00 4.80
N MET A 105 2.68 2.23 4.22
CA MET A 105 1.43 2.79 3.69
C MET A 105 0.53 3.33 4.80
N LEU A 106 0.42 2.62 5.92
CA LEU A 106 -0.40 3.06 7.06
C LEU A 106 0.19 4.29 7.76
N GLU A 107 1.52 4.40 7.88
CA GLU A 107 2.16 5.59 8.46
C GLU A 107 1.82 6.87 7.69
N GLN A 108 1.65 6.77 6.37
CA GLN A 108 1.27 7.89 5.50
C GLN A 108 -0.19 8.34 5.67
N LEU A 109 -1.04 7.57 6.35
CA LEU A 109 -2.46 7.87 6.54
C LEU A 109 -2.76 8.70 7.81
N GLY A 110 -1.76 9.09 8.59
CA GLY A 110 -1.98 9.92 9.77
C GLY A 110 -2.74 9.20 10.89
N GLU A 111 -3.87 9.75 11.36
CA GLU A 111 -4.63 9.16 12.48
C GLU A 111 -5.31 7.85 12.10
N ASP A 112 -5.94 7.77 10.92
CA ASP A 112 -6.62 6.55 10.46
C ASP A 112 -5.65 5.37 10.36
N GLY A 113 -4.43 5.64 9.85
CA GLY A 113 -3.36 4.65 9.80
C GLY A 113 -2.85 4.22 11.17
N ARG A 114 -2.80 5.12 12.15
CA ARG A 114 -2.35 4.83 13.52
C ARG A 114 -3.29 3.85 14.23
N ILE A 115 -4.59 3.92 13.97
CA ILE A 115 -5.57 2.96 14.51
C ILE A 115 -5.25 1.55 14.01
N GLU A 116 -5.05 1.40 12.69
CA GLU A 116 -4.74 0.11 12.08
C GLU A 116 -3.38 -0.45 12.51
N LEU A 117 -2.35 0.41 12.61
CA LEU A 117 -1.01 0.00 13.06
C LEU A 117 -1.01 -0.57 14.48
N ARG A 118 -1.85 -0.03 15.36
CA ARG A 118 -1.97 -0.45 16.77
C ARG A 118 -2.99 -1.57 16.99
N CYS A 119 -3.67 -2.02 15.94
CA CYS A 119 -4.67 -3.05 16.05
C CYS A 119 -4.03 -4.41 16.32
N GLY A 120 -4.01 -4.82 17.59
CA GLY A 120 -3.42 -6.10 18.01
C GLY A 120 -4.07 -7.34 17.38
N SER A 121 -5.32 -7.23 16.90
CA SER A 121 -5.98 -8.32 16.20
C SER A 121 -5.33 -8.63 14.83
N HIS A 122 -4.79 -7.62 14.15
CA HIS A 122 -4.02 -7.83 12.91
C HIS A 122 -2.76 -8.62 13.20
N VAL A 123 -2.01 -8.24 14.23
CA VAL A 123 -0.79 -8.94 14.63
C VAL A 123 -1.10 -10.38 15.03
N ALA A 124 -2.15 -10.62 15.82
CA ALA A 124 -2.55 -11.95 16.21
C ALA A 124 -2.88 -12.85 15.00
N ARG A 125 -3.58 -12.31 13.99
CA ARG A 125 -3.90 -13.04 12.75
C ARG A 125 -2.66 -13.32 11.90
N LEU A 126 -1.78 -12.33 11.73
CA LEU A 126 -0.53 -12.49 10.97
C LEU A 126 0.43 -13.46 11.64
N LEU A 127 0.53 -13.42 12.98
CA LEU A 127 1.36 -14.34 13.74
C LEU A 127 0.93 -15.81 13.56
N ARG A 128 -0.38 -16.05 13.39
CA ARG A 128 -0.92 -17.39 13.06
C ARG A 128 -0.49 -17.90 11.69
N LYS A 129 0.02 -17.05 10.80
CA LYS A 129 0.60 -17.47 9.52
C LYS A 129 2.02 -17.99 9.62
N LEU A 130 2.74 -17.67 10.70
CA LEU A 130 4.11 -18.13 10.91
C LEU A 130 4.13 -19.54 11.53
N PRO A 131 5.19 -20.34 11.29
CA PRO A 131 5.43 -21.59 12.00
C PRO A 131 5.82 -21.34 13.47
N GLN A 132 5.70 -22.37 14.32
CA GLN A 132 5.76 -22.23 15.79
C GLN A 132 7.08 -21.65 16.30
N ASP A 133 8.20 -22.04 15.69
CA ASP A 133 9.55 -21.55 15.95
C ASP A 133 9.67 -20.03 15.72
N LEU A 134 9.13 -19.55 14.60
CA LEU A 134 9.10 -18.12 14.28
C LEU A 134 8.18 -17.34 15.24
N ARG A 135 7.03 -17.92 15.61
CA ARG A 135 6.15 -17.32 16.63
C ARG A 135 6.85 -17.19 17.97
N ALA A 136 7.58 -18.21 18.40
CA ALA A 136 8.32 -18.19 19.67
C ALA A 136 9.41 -17.11 19.65
N THR A 137 10.11 -16.96 18.52
CA THR A 137 11.15 -15.95 18.33
C THR A 137 10.57 -14.53 18.42
N PHE A 138 9.43 -14.27 17.76
CA PHE A 138 8.75 -12.98 17.87
C PHE A 138 8.30 -12.67 19.30
N ARG A 139 7.74 -13.66 20.03
CA ARG A 139 7.37 -13.46 21.44
C ARG A 139 8.57 -13.08 22.30
N ARG A 140 9.71 -13.75 22.13
CA ARG A 140 10.95 -13.42 22.86
C ARG A 140 11.42 -12.00 22.55
N TYR A 141 11.35 -11.59 21.30
CA TYR A 141 11.65 -10.22 20.88
C TYR A 141 10.75 -9.20 21.61
N LEU A 142 9.44 -9.43 21.67
CA LEU A 142 8.51 -8.54 22.39
C LEU A 142 8.80 -8.47 23.89
N TYR A 143 9.01 -9.62 24.54
CA TYR A 143 9.34 -9.68 25.98
C TYR A 143 10.58 -8.86 26.34
N SER A 144 11.55 -8.76 25.42
CA SER A 144 12.76 -7.96 25.64
C SER A 144 12.55 -6.45 25.48
N ARG A 145 11.45 -6.01 24.84
CA ARG A 145 11.26 -4.62 24.42
C ARG A 145 10.14 -3.89 25.16
N ARG A 146 8.98 -4.48 25.45
CA ARG A 146 7.83 -3.77 26.08
C ARG A 146 6.80 -4.69 26.74
N ASP A 147 6.14 -4.15 27.78
CA ASP A 147 4.80 -4.57 28.23
C ASP A 147 3.75 -3.80 27.41
N GLY A 148 3.05 -4.48 26.49
CA GLY A 148 2.04 -3.85 25.67
C GLY A 148 1.39 -4.77 24.64
N VAL A 149 0.27 -4.32 24.07
CA VAL A 149 -0.39 -5.02 22.96
C VAL A 149 0.52 -4.95 21.73
N PRO A 150 0.87 -6.10 21.10
CA PRO A 150 1.71 -6.12 19.91
C PRO A 150 1.09 -5.31 18.76
N SER A 151 1.90 -4.52 18.08
CA SER A 151 1.51 -3.70 16.93
C SER A 151 2.15 -4.18 15.62
N LEU A 152 1.61 -3.72 14.48
CA LEU A 152 2.22 -4.01 13.18
C LEU A 152 3.62 -3.40 13.05
N MET A 153 3.89 -2.32 13.78
CA MET A 153 5.23 -1.70 13.86
C MET A 153 6.22 -2.63 14.55
N ASP A 154 5.84 -3.25 15.68
CA ASP A 154 6.69 -4.22 16.37
C ASP A 154 6.97 -5.44 15.47
N PHE A 155 5.97 -5.86 14.69
CA PHE A 155 6.07 -6.97 13.76
C PHE A 155 7.02 -6.63 12.60
N ALA A 156 6.93 -5.42 12.03
CA ALA A 156 7.85 -4.94 10.99
C ALA A 156 9.29 -4.81 11.51
N GLU A 157 9.46 -4.22 12.69
CA GLU A 157 10.77 -4.01 13.30
C GLU A 157 11.47 -5.34 13.65
N TRP A 158 10.70 -6.34 14.10
CA TRP A 158 11.23 -7.69 14.35
C TRP A 158 11.83 -8.34 13.10
N PHE A 159 11.32 -8.04 11.91
CA PHE A 159 11.91 -8.53 10.66
C PHE A 159 13.28 -7.92 10.36
N GLY A 160 13.74 -6.92 11.12
CA GLY A 160 15.09 -6.36 11.02
C GLY A 160 15.31 -5.56 9.74
N VAL A 161 14.28 -4.83 9.28
CA VAL A 161 14.42 -3.90 8.15
C VAL A 161 13.91 -2.51 8.49
#